data_AF-A0A7Y4YNA1-F1
#
_entry.id   AF-A0A7Y4YNA1-F1
#
_cell.length_a   1.000
_cell.length_b   1.000
_cell.length_c   1.000
_cell.angle_alpha   90.00
_cell.angle_beta   90.00
_cell.angle_gamma   90.00
#
_symmetry.space_group_name_H-M   'P 1'
#
loop_
_entity.id
_entity.type
_entity.pdbx_description
1 polymer ?
#
loop_
_entity_poly.entity_id
_entity_poly.type
_entity_poly.pdbx_seq_one_letter_code
_entity_poly.pdbx_strand_id
1 'polypeptide(L)'
;MSKSFSPSVLASILRTRGIEPDEKVTSAAGQDYGYVAAWELPDGDYLVAYGNNGETNYDVADDADDLACWLESPDLSALDTIIQTANVRGDIDAAADEEAEGPFYIVKTRSYYGPTEESAFVETDDNIGGPRQFAAYADAQKWIDAEEEGVYCTSHNESGTPTYTIVSE
;
A
#
# COMPACT_ATOMS: atom_id res chain seq x y z
N MET A 1 -9.49 28.32 -30.75
CA MET A 1 -8.39 27.37 -30.54
C MET A 1 -8.24 27.20 -29.04
N SER A 2 -8.73 26.09 -28.47
CA SER A 2 -8.35 25.73 -27.10
C SER A 2 -6.86 25.38 -27.13
N LYS A 3 -6.07 25.94 -26.21
CA LYS A 3 -4.73 25.43 -25.97
C LYS A 3 -4.91 24.14 -25.19
N SER A 4 -4.65 22.99 -25.83
CA SER A 4 -4.46 21.74 -25.10
C SER A 4 -3.10 21.84 -24.40
N PHE A 5 -3.11 21.69 -23.09
CA PHE A 5 -1.90 21.55 -22.29
C PHE A 5 -1.70 20.05 -22.01
N SER A 6 -0.45 19.60 -21.90
CA SER A 6 -0.21 18.27 -21.34
C SER A 6 -0.54 18.28 -19.83
N PRO A 7 -0.89 17.13 -19.24
CA PRO A 7 -1.14 17.01 -17.80
C PRO A 7 0.00 17.58 -16.95
N SER A 8 1.25 17.29 -17.32
CA SER A 8 2.44 17.83 -16.63
C SER A 8 2.54 19.36 -16.67
N VAL A 9 2.16 20.00 -17.78
CA VAL A 9 2.17 21.46 -17.91
C VAL A 9 1.05 22.07 -17.08
N LEU A 10 -0.14 21.44 -17.08
CA LEU A 10 -1.27 21.86 -16.26
C LEU A 10 -0.91 21.80 -14.76
N ALA A 11 -0.32 20.69 -14.31
CA ALA A 11 0.16 20.51 -12.93
C ALA A 11 1.20 21.58 -12.53
N SER A 12 2.09 21.96 -13.45
CA SER A 12 3.06 23.04 -13.21
C SER A 12 2.37 24.39 -13.04
N ILE A 13 1.32 24.69 -13.83
CA ILE A 13 0.56 25.93 -13.74
C ILE A 13 -0.18 26.02 -12.40
N LEU A 14 -0.88 24.94 -12.00
CA LEU A 14 -1.63 24.88 -10.74
C LEU A 14 -0.71 25.12 -9.54
N ARG A 15 0.42 24.40 -9.47
CA ARG A 15 1.43 24.58 -8.42
C ARG A 15 2.04 25.97 -8.40
N THR A 16 2.39 26.54 -9.56
CA THR A 16 2.95 27.91 -9.64
C THR A 16 1.96 28.96 -9.14
N ARG A 17 0.66 28.70 -9.29
CA ARG A 17 -0.41 29.57 -8.80
C ARG A 17 -0.82 29.31 -7.35
N GLY A 18 -0.19 28.33 -6.69
CA GLY A 18 -0.53 27.95 -5.31
C GLY A 18 -1.91 27.32 -5.18
N ILE A 19 -2.39 26.65 -6.23
CA ILE A 19 -3.66 25.90 -6.20
C ILE A 19 -3.35 24.52 -5.62
N GLU A 20 -3.87 24.26 -4.42
CA GLU A 20 -3.76 22.97 -3.74
C GLU A 20 -4.68 21.93 -4.40
N PRO A 21 -4.35 20.62 -4.30
CA PRO A 21 -5.25 19.57 -4.78
C PRO A 21 -6.52 19.54 -3.94
N ASP A 22 -7.64 19.22 -4.59
CA ASP A 22 -8.94 19.05 -3.95
C ASP A 22 -8.94 17.76 -3.11
N GLU A 23 -8.24 16.74 -3.60
CA GLU A 23 -8.13 15.43 -2.95
C GLU A 23 -6.69 14.94 -2.92
N LYS A 24 -6.31 14.28 -1.82
CA LYS A 24 -4.97 13.72 -1.65
C LYS A 24 -5.02 12.43 -0.85
N VAL A 25 -4.35 11.41 -1.38
CA VAL A 25 -4.07 10.15 -0.70
C VAL A 25 -2.56 9.99 -0.53
N THR A 26 -2.14 9.45 0.60
CA THR A 26 -0.78 9.00 0.86
C THR A 26 -0.87 7.54 1.25
N SER A 27 0.05 6.73 0.74
CA SER A 27 0.16 5.32 1.08
C SER A 27 0.15 5.10 2.59
N ALA A 28 -0.44 4.01 3.07
CA ALA A 28 -0.32 3.59 4.47
C ALA A 28 1.15 3.42 4.89
N ALA A 29 1.99 2.88 4.00
CA ALA A 29 3.45 2.80 4.14
C ALA A 29 4.19 4.14 3.98
N GLY A 30 3.47 5.25 3.96
CA GLY A 30 4.01 6.60 3.92
C GLY A 30 4.29 7.12 2.51
N GLN A 31 4.64 8.41 2.45
CA GLN A 31 4.80 9.15 1.19
C GLN A 31 5.93 8.62 0.30
N ASP A 32 6.96 8.02 0.89
CA ASP A 32 8.06 7.41 0.15
C ASP A 32 7.61 6.19 -0.65
N TYR A 33 6.58 5.48 -0.16
CA TYR A 33 5.96 4.37 -0.87
C TYR A 33 5.06 4.89 -2.00
N GLY A 34 4.21 5.88 -1.71
CA GLY A 34 3.37 6.47 -2.74
C GLY A 34 2.47 7.60 -2.27
N TYR A 35 2.08 8.45 -3.22
CA TYR A 35 1.07 9.48 -3.03
C TYR A 35 0.28 9.72 -4.32
N VAL A 36 -0.94 10.23 -4.15
CA VAL A 36 -1.82 10.65 -5.23
C VAL A 36 -2.46 11.98 -4.85
N ALA A 37 -2.54 12.90 -5.79
CA ALA A 37 -3.20 14.19 -5.62
C ALA A 37 -4.04 14.48 -6.86
N ALA A 38 -5.27 14.95 -6.67
CA ALA A 38 -6.20 15.26 -7.74
C ALA A 38 -6.69 16.71 -7.68
N TRP A 39 -6.87 17.31 -8.85
CA TRP A 39 -7.46 18.64 -9.02
C TRP A 39 -8.66 18.53 -9.96
N GLU A 40 -9.83 18.95 -9.50
CA GLU A 40 -11.03 19.02 -10.34
C GLU A 40 -10.85 20.11 -11.41
N LEU A 41 -11.10 19.73 -12.66
CA LEU A 41 -11.02 20.59 -13.82
C LEU A 41 -12.41 21.19 -14.14
N PRO A 42 -12.50 22.32 -14.85
CA PRO A 42 -13.78 22.98 -15.11
C PRO A 42 -14.80 22.16 -15.92
N ASP A 43 -14.37 21.10 -16.60
CA ASP A 43 -15.21 20.15 -17.33
C ASP A 43 -15.69 18.97 -16.48
N GLY A 44 -15.24 18.86 -15.22
CA GLY A 44 -15.59 17.80 -14.27
C GLY A 44 -14.59 16.64 -14.25
N ASP A 45 -13.64 16.60 -15.17
CA ASP A 45 -12.52 15.65 -15.13
C ASP A 45 -11.52 16.05 -14.03
N TYR A 46 -10.60 15.16 -13.68
CA TYR A 46 -9.57 15.38 -12.68
C TYR A 46 -8.18 15.29 -13.30
N LEU A 47 -7.34 16.29 -13.04
CA LEU A 47 -5.90 16.12 -13.23
C LEU A 47 -5.35 15.34 -12.04
N VAL A 48 -4.74 14.19 -12.28
CA VAL A 48 -4.14 13.34 -11.25
C VAL A 48 -2.61 13.43 -11.33
N ALA A 49 -1.97 13.65 -10.18
CA ALA A 49 -0.53 13.49 -10.01
C ALA A 49 -0.28 12.33 -9.03
N TYR A 50 0.46 11.32 -9.47
CA TYR A 50 0.70 10.12 -8.68
C TYR A 50 2.15 9.66 -8.82
N GLY A 51 2.64 8.95 -7.82
CA GLY A 51 3.99 8.40 -7.82
C GLY A 51 4.55 8.25 -6.42
N ASN A 52 5.87 8.22 -6.32
CA ASN A 52 6.60 8.07 -5.06
C ASN A 52 7.60 9.23 -4.90
N ASN A 53 8.38 9.23 -3.81
CA ASN A 53 9.32 10.34 -3.53
C ASN A 53 10.55 10.39 -4.49
N GLY A 54 10.56 9.57 -5.55
CA GLY A 54 11.56 9.59 -6.62
C GLY A 54 11.03 9.99 -8.00
N GLU A 55 9.75 9.76 -8.29
CA GLU A 55 9.13 10.02 -9.59
C GLU A 55 7.66 10.42 -9.47
N THR A 56 7.22 11.38 -10.28
CA THR A 56 5.83 11.82 -10.36
C THR A 56 5.33 11.75 -11.80
N ASN A 57 4.26 10.98 -12.00
CA ASN A 57 3.50 10.90 -13.24
C ASN A 57 2.24 11.76 -13.15
N TYR A 58 1.68 12.08 -14.32
CA TYR A 58 0.48 12.91 -14.44
C TYR A 58 -0.45 12.33 -15.49
N ASP A 59 -1.73 12.23 -15.16
CA ASP A 59 -2.78 11.79 -16.09
C ASP A 59 -4.10 12.54 -15.84
N VAL A 60 -5.12 12.24 -16.62
CA VAL A 60 -6.49 12.75 -16.45
C VAL A 60 -7.44 11.59 -16.17
N ALA A 61 -8.29 11.76 -15.16
CA ALA A 61 -9.33 10.82 -14.77
C ALA A 61 -10.72 11.47 -14.94
N ASP A 62 -11.76 10.67 -15.15
CA ASP A 62 -13.15 11.12 -15.21
C ASP A 62 -13.82 11.20 -13.82
N ASP A 63 -13.20 10.63 -12.79
CA ASP A 63 -13.58 10.78 -11.37
C ASP A 63 -12.36 10.69 -10.43
N ALA A 64 -12.60 10.91 -9.14
CA ALA A 64 -11.60 10.81 -8.07
C ALA A 64 -12.05 9.88 -6.91
N ASP A 65 -12.99 8.96 -7.18
CA ASP A 65 -13.67 8.19 -6.12
C ASP A 65 -12.71 7.21 -5.40
N ASP A 66 -11.70 6.68 -6.11
CA ASP A 66 -10.66 5.81 -5.55
C ASP A 66 -9.26 6.21 -6.01
N LEU A 67 -8.70 7.28 -5.44
CA LEU A 67 -7.34 7.71 -5.78
C LEU A 67 -6.26 6.68 -5.46
N ALA A 68 -6.48 5.77 -4.50
CA ALA A 68 -5.46 4.79 -4.12
C ALA A 68 -5.14 3.80 -5.25
N CYS A 69 -6.09 3.53 -6.14
CA CYS A 69 -5.87 2.61 -7.27
C CYS A 69 -4.73 3.03 -8.20
N TRP A 70 -4.40 4.32 -8.26
CA TRP A 70 -3.28 4.86 -9.06
C TRP A 70 -1.90 4.41 -8.56
N LEU A 71 -1.82 3.91 -7.32
CA LEU A 71 -0.59 3.34 -6.74
C LEU A 71 -0.53 1.82 -6.89
N GLU A 72 -1.59 1.19 -7.37
CA GLU A 72 -1.70 -0.25 -7.52
C GLU A 72 -1.33 -0.68 -8.94
N SER A 73 -0.62 -1.80 -9.05
CA SER A 73 -0.17 -2.34 -10.33
C SER A 73 -0.94 -3.62 -10.65
N PRO A 74 -1.64 -3.66 -11.80
CA PRO A 74 -2.43 -4.83 -12.20
C PRO A 74 -1.55 -6.00 -12.68
N ASP A 75 -0.25 -5.77 -12.87
CA ASP A 75 0.69 -6.76 -13.45
C ASP A 75 1.47 -7.55 -12.38
N LEU A 76 1.14 -7.35 -11.10
CA LEU A 76 1.78 -8.05 -9.98
C LEU A 76 1.29 -9.50 -9.85
N SER A 77 2.13 -10.33 -9.23
CA SER A 77 1.69 -11.65 -8.77
C SER A 77 0.68 -11.49 -7.62
N ALA A 78 -0.14 -12.52 -7.36
CA ALA A 78 -1.17 -12.44 -6.31
C ALA A 78 -0.57 -12.09 -4.92
N LEU A 79 0.53 -12.72 -4.51
CA LEU A 79 1.24 -12.36 -3.28
C LEU A 79 1.74 -10.92 -3.27
N ASP A 80 2.32 -10.44 -4.38
CA ASP A 80 2.81 -9.06 -4.48
C ASP A 80 1.66 -8.06 -4.43
N THR A 81 0.50 -8.38 -5.01
CA THR A 81 -0.73 -7.58 -4.91
C THR A 81 -1.20 -7.46 -3.47
N ILE A 82 -1.19 -8.56 -2.68
CA ILE A 82 -1.56 -8.51 -1.25
C ILE A 82 -0.70 -7.50 -0.50
N ILE A 83 0.62 -7.56 -0.68
CA ILE A 83 1.55 -6.64 -0.01
C ILE A 83 1.42 -5.22 -0.53
N GLN A 84 1.22 -5.04 -1.85
CA GLN A 84 1.04 -3.72 -2.41
C GLN A 84 -0.24 -3.06 -1.87
N THR A 85 -1.37 -3.75 -1.90
CA THR A 85 -2.64 -3.25 -1.37
C THR A 85 -2.52 -2.95 0.12
N ALA A 86 -1.87 -3.82 0.92
CA ALA A 86 -1.62 -3.56 2.34
C ALA A 86 -0.80 -2.29 2.57
N ASN A 87 0.25 -2.06 1.78
CA ASN A 87 1.09 -0.87 1.93
C ASN A 87 0.45 0.40 1.35
N VAL A 88 -0.39 0.28 0.31
CA VAL A 88 -1.12 1.40 -0.28
C VAL A 88 -2.27 1.82 0.61
N ARG A 89 -3.15 0.87 0.97
CA ARG A 89 -4.45 1.14 1.59
C ARG A 89 -4.45 0.95 3.11
N GLY A 90 -3.47 0.22 3.67
CA GLY A 90 -3.46 -0.15 5.08
C GLY A 90 -4.42 -1.29 5.42
N ASP A 91 -4.88 -2.03 4.40
CA ASP A 91 -5.85 -3.12 4.54
C ASP A 91 -5.38 -4.38 3.80
N ILE A 92 -5.76 -5.55 4.34
CA ILE A 92 -5.41 -6.86 3.82
C ILE A 92 -6.71 -7.59 3.46
N ASP A 93 -7.20 -7.34 2.24
CA ASP A 93 -8.43 -7.94 1.72
C ASP A 93 -8.36 -9.47 1.57
N ALA A 94 -7.16 -10.05 1.57
CA ALA A 94 -6.91 -11.48 1.42
C ALA A 94 -6.81 -12.24 2.76
N ALA A 95 -7.34 -11.69 3.85
CA ALA A 95 -7.35 -12.37 5.14
C ALA A 95 -8.08 -13.72 5.04
N ALA A 96 -7.37 -14.79 5.40
CA ALA A 96 -7.90 -16.14 5.41
C ALA A 96 -8.58 -16.44 6.75
N ASP A 97 -9.61 -17.30 6.73
CA ASP A 97 -10.19 -17.90 7.92
C ASP A 97 -9.72 -19.36 8.08
N GLU A 98 -10.17 -20.02 9.16
CA GLU A 98 -9.82 -21.41 9.46
C GLU A 98 -10.35 -22.43 8.42
N GLU A 99 -11.32 -22.04 7.59
CA GLU A 99 -11.97 -22.89 6.59
C GLU A 99 -11.38 -22.72 5.18
N ALA A 100 -10.53 -21.71 4.97
CA ALA A 100 -9.89 -21.42 3.69
C ALA A 100 -9.00 -22.58 3.20
N GLU A 101 -8.81 -22.66 1.88
CA GLU A 101 -7.88 -23.61 1.26
C GLU A 101 -6.47 -23.01 1.21
N GLY A 102 -5.45 -23.82 1.53
CA GLY A 102 -4.06 -23.40 1.47
C GLY A 102 -3.51 -23.35 0.03
N PRO A 103 -2.30 -22.79 -0.18
CA PRO A 103 -1.32 -22.48 0.86
C PRO A 103 -1.61 -21.22 1.66
N PHE A 104 -1.11 -21.20 2.90
CA PHE A 104 -1.23 -20.05 3.81
C PHE A 104 0.10 -19.33 3.95
N TYR A 105 0.01 -18.01 4.10
CA TYR A 105 1.14 -17.11 4.35
C TYR A 105 0.78 -16.18 5.50
N ILE A 106 1.78 -15.51 6.08
CA ILE A 106 1.58 -14.55 7.16
C ILE A 106 2.11 -13.20 6.70
N VAL A 107 1.24 -12.20 6.67
CA VAL A 107 1.61 -10.80 6.52
C VAL A 107 1.86 -10.23 7.92
N LYS A 108 3.04 -9.63 8.10
CA LYS A 108 3.43 -8.90 9.31
C LYS A 108 3.33 -7.41 9.00
N THR A 109 2.48 -6.70 9.73
CA THR A 109 2.35 -5.24 9.61
C THR A 109 2.98 -4.57 10.82
N ARG A 110 3.91 -3.65 10.57
CA ARG A 110 4.61 -2.85 11.59
C ARG A 110 4.12 -1.41 11.53
N SER A 111 3.79 -0.84 12.67
CA SER A 111 3.41 0.57 12.79
C SER A 111 4.59 1.39 13.31
N TYR A 112 4.85 2.53 12.67
CA TYR A 112 5.89 3.47 13.09
C TYR A 112 5.28 4.77 13.56
N TYR A 113 6.03 5.54 14.34
CA TYR A 113 5.60 6.88 14.76
C TYR A 113 5.41 7.80 13.54
N GLY A 114 4.17 8.22 13.34
CA GLY A 114 3.71 8.89 12.13
C GLY A 114 2.58 8.09 11.47
N PRO A 115 2.02 8.55 10.35
CA PRO A 115 1.07 7.76 9.56
C PRO A 115 1.85 6.79 8.66
N THR A 116 2.52 5.80 9.24
CA THR A 116 3.35 4.84 8.48
C THR A 116 3.17 3.43 9.02
N GLU A 117 2.59 2.58 8.20
CA GLU A 117 2.38 1.16 8.41
C GLU A 117 3.02 0.38 7.27
N GLU A 118 4.00 -0.47 7.58
CA GLU A 118 4.68 -1.29 6.59
C GLU A 118 4.29 -2.75 6.77
N SER A 119 3.78 -3.35 5.69
CA SER A 119 3.40 -4.74 5.59
C SER A 119 4.39 -5.50 4.73
N ALA A 120 4.82 -6.67 5.23
CA ALA A 120 5.67 -7.60 4.50
C ALA A 120 5.33 -9.04 4.89
N PHE A 121 5.59 -10.00 4.01
CA PHE A 121 5.48 -11.41 4.40
C PHE A 121 6.54 -11.78 5.43
N VAL A 122 6.17 -12.69 6.33
CA VAL A 122 7.14 -13.42 7.14
C VAL A 122 8.01 -14.26 6.21
N GLU A 123 9.32 -14.04 6.26
CA GLU A 123 10.30 -14.76 5.44
C GLU A 123 10.62 -16.14 6.02
N THR A 124 11.17 -17.03 5.19
CA THR A 124 11.80 -18.26 5.65
C THR A 124 13.05 -17.95 6.48
N ASP A 125 13.39 -18.82 7.43
CA ASP A 125 14.49 -18.60 8.40
C ASP A 125 15.89 -18.40 7.73
N ASP A 126 16.02 -18.68 6.44
CA ASP A 126 17.25 -18.49 5.65
C ASP A 126 17.32 -17.15 4.90
N ASN A 127 16.30 -16.27 4.99
CA ASN A 127 16.18 -14.96 4.31
C ASN A 127 16.54 -14.98 2.81
N ILE A 128 16.47 -16.15 2.17
CA ILE A 128 16.81 -16.37 0.76
C ILE A 128 15.61 -17.01 0.03
N GLY A 129 14.60 -17.51 0.75
CA GLY A 129 13.55 -18.39 0.24
C GLY A 129 12.16 -17.78 -0.01
N GLY A 130 12.00 -16.45 0.01
CA GLY A 130 10.70 -15.82 -0.21
C GLY A 130 9.74 -15.97 0.99
N PRO A 131 8.42 -15.78 0.78
CA PRO A 131 7.45 -15.83 1.85
C PRO A 131 7.33 -17.23 2.44
N ARG A 132 7.28 -17.32 3.77
CA ARG A 132 7.10 -18.58 4.50
C ARG A 132 5.73 -19.16 4.21
N GLN A 133 5.72 -20.33 3.59
CA GLN A 133 4.51 -21.06 3.23
C GLN A 133 4.12 -22.07 4.33
N PHE A 134 2.84 -22.09 4.68
CA PHE A 134 2.23 -23.05 5.61
C PHE A 134 1.19 -23.90 4.87
N ALA A 135 1.17 -25.19 5.16
CA ALA A 135 0.22 -26.12 4.54
C ALA A 135 -1.19 -26.07 5.18
N ALA A 136 -1.28 -25.60 6.42
CA ALA A 136 -2.52 -25.56 7.19
C ALA A 136 -2.62 -24.25 7.99
N TYR A 137 -3.83 -23.70 8.08
CA TYR A 137 -4.12 -22.50 8.86
C TYR A 137 -3.63 -22.64 10.31
N ALA A 138 -3.92 -23.78 10.94
CA ALA A 138 -3.53 -24.05 12.32
C ALA A 138 -2.01 -24.02 12.55
N ASP A 139 -1.20 -24.30 11.53
CA ASP A 139 0.26 -24.21 11.66
C ASP A 139 0.77 -22.78 11.49
N ALA A 140 0.10 -21.96 10.65
CA ALA A 140 0.34 -20.53 10.59
C ALA A 140 -0.06 -19.84 11.91
N GLN A 141 -1.22 -20.19 12.49
CA GLN A 141 -1.67 -19.65 13.77
C GLN A 141 -0.71 -19.99 14.92
N LYS A 142 -0.26 -21.26 15.01
CA LYS A 142 0.76 -21.65 16.01
C LYS A 142 2.05 -20.84 15.88
N TRP A 143 2.43 -20.46 14.66
CA TRP A 143 3.60 -19.62 14.44
C TRP A 143 3.37 -18.21 15.00
N ILE A 144 2.19 -17.62 14.75
CA ILE A 144 1.81 -16.31 15.30
C ILE A 144 1.82 -16.37 16.83
N ASP A 145 1.17 -17.37 17.43
CA ASP A 145 1.10 -17.54 18.88
C ASP A 145 2.50 -17.60 19.51
N ALA A 146 3.43 -18.33 18.88
CA ALA A 146 4.82 -18.45 19.35
C ALA A 146 5.60 -17.12 19.24
N GLU A 147 5.32 -16.32 18.21
CA GLU A 147 5.95 -15.01 18.01
C GLU A 147 5.40 -13.97 18.99
N GLU A 148 4.10 -14.03 19.31
CA GLU A 148 3.43 -13.14 20.29
C GLU A 148 3.77 -13.48 21.76
N GLU A 149 4.03 -14.75 22.07
CA GLU A 149 4.54 -15.17 23.39
C GLU A 149 5.99 -14.72 23.64
N GLY A 150 6.71 -14.36 22.58
CA GLY A 150 8.09 -13.91 22.62
C GLY A 150 8.28 -12.54 23.27
N VAL A 151 9.53 -12.19 23.61
CA VAL A 151 9.87 -10.83 24.04
C VAL A 151 10.00 -9.94 22.80
N TYR A 152 9.02 -9.07 22.58
CA TYR A 152 9.11 -8.08 21.52
C TYR A 152 9.98 -6.88 21.91
N CYS A 153 10.95 -6.55 21.07
CA CYS A 153 11.72 -5.31 21.15
C CYS A 153 11.40 -4.48 19.92
N THR A 154 10.81 -3.29 20.13
CA THR A 154 10.50 -2.36 19.04
C THR A 154 11.78 -1.91 18.34
N SER A 155 11.72 -1.85 17.01
CA SER A 155 12.76 -1.26 16.18
C SER A 155 12.75 0.27 16.32
N HIS A 156 13.77 0.94 15.79
CA HIS A 156 13.83 2.40 15.80
C HIS A 156 12.55 3.00 15.18
N ASN A 157 11.92 3.93 15.91
CA ASN A 157 10.65 4.59 15.56
C ASN A 157 9.42 3.69 15.44
N GLU A 158 9.50 2.40 15.77
CA GLU A 158 8.30 1.56 15.80
C GLU A 158 7.42 1.94 17.01
N SER A 159 6.13 2.15 16.76
CA SER A 159 5.18 2.71 17.74
C SER A 159 4.42 1.65 18.53
N GLY A 160 4.55 0.38 18.18
CA GLY A 160 3.81 -0.71 18.81
C GLY A 160 4.35 -2.08 18.47
N THR A 161 3.69 -3.11 18.98
CA THR A 161 3.89 -4.48 18.53
C THR A 161 3.28 -4.65 17.14
N PRO A 162 3.90 -5.45 16.27
CA PRO A 162 3.37 -5.75 14.95
C PRO A 162 2.07 -6.53 15.06
N THR A 163 1.24 -6.43 14.04
CA THR A 163 0.09 -7.29 13.83
C THR A 163 0.42 -8.36 12.79
N TYR A 164 -0.24 -9.51 12.91
CA TYR A 164 -0.05 -10.65 12.02
C TYR A 164 -1.40 -11.05 11.43
N THR A 165 -1.45 -11.16 10.10
CA THR A 165 -2.64 -11.58 9.36
C THR A 165 -2.30 -12.80 8.53
N ILE A 166 -3.06 -13.89 8.70
CA ILE A 166 -2.95 -15.07 7.85
C ILE A 166 -3.68 -14.77 6.55
N VAL A 167 -3.05 -15.05 5.42
CA VAL A 167 -3.63 -14.90 4.08
C VAL A 167 -3.51 -16.19 3.30
N SER A 168 -4.37 -16.37 2.30
CA SER A 168 -4.34 -17.48 1.35
C SER A 168 -4.49 -16.96 -0.07
N GLU A 169 -3.92 -17.66 -1.04
CA GLU A 169 -4.17 -17.43 -2.48
C GLU A 169 -5.45 -18.15 -2.96
#